data_AF-A0A2D6RM57-F1
#
_entry.id   AF-A0A2D6RM57-F1
#
_cell.length_a   1.000
_cell.length_b   1.000
_cell.length_c   1.000
_cell.angle_alpha   90.00
_cell.angle_beta   90.00
_cell.angle_gamma   90.00
#
_symmetry.space_group_name_H-M   'P 1'
#
loop_
_entity.id
_entity.type
_entity.pdbx_description
1 polymer ?
#
loop_
_entity_poly.entity_id
_entity_poly.type
_entity_poly.pdbx_seq_one_letter_code
_entity_poly.pdbx_strand_id
1 'polypeptide(L)'
;MKPTIKESKKICSELDLGKYQNIKLIKGGLVNFNFLLKTNKGEFIIRILGQKITPPKQKRLNYEFDLMEFLDKNKFPYLIPLPIKAKNTKKRLHKINNKNFWVYKKLPGKSK
;
A
#
# COMPACT_ATOMS: atom_id res chain seq x y z
N MET A 1 5.41 -11.67 7.43
CA MET A 1 5.67 -12.37 6.15
C MET A 1 6.23 -11.38 5.13
N LYS A 2 7.34 -11.69 4.44
CA LYS A 2 7.98 -10.82 3.45
C LYS A 2 7.36 -11.03 2.05
N PRO A 3 7.10 -9.98 1.25
CA PRO A 3 6.72 -10.14 -0.15
C PRO A 3 7.87 -10.81 -0.92
N THR A 4 7.54 -11.78 -1.78
CA THR A 4 8.54 -12.34 -2.69
C THR A 4 8.91 -11.34 -3.78
N ILE A 5 10.02 -11.56 -4.48
CA ILE A 5 10.39 -10.74 -5.64
C ILE A 5 9.29 -10.82 -6.72
N LYS A 6 8.71 -12.02 -6.93
CA LYS A 6 7.61 -12.23 -7.88
C LYS A 6 6.36 -11.42 -7.50
N GLU A 7 5.97 -11.44 -6.21
CA GLU A 7 4.87 -10.62 -5.70
C GLU A 7 5.16 -9.13 -5.87
N SER A 8 6.38 -8.68 -5.57
CA SER A 8 6.79 -7.28 -5.69
C SER A 8 6.75 -6.80 -7.15
N LYS A 9 7.27 -7.61 -8.10
CA LYS A 9 7.20 -7.33 -9.54
C LYS A 9 5.76 -7.29 -10.03
N LYS A 10 4.90 -8.19 -9.54
CA LYS A 10 3.47 -8.20 -9.88
C LYS A 10 2.76 -6.93 -9.40
N ILE A 11 3.00 -6.50 -8.15
CA ILE A 11 2.50 -5.22 -7.62
C ILE A 11 2.95 -4.04 -8.49
N CYS A 12 4.23 -4.02 -8.89
CA CYS A 12 4.75 -2.95 -9.74
C CYS A 12 4.02 -2.88 -11.09
N SER A 13 3.73 -4.03 -11.68
CA SER A 13 2.99 -4.13 -12.95
C SER A 13 1.53 -3.70 -12.80
N GLU A 14 0.80 -4.27 -11.84
CA GLU A 14 -0.65 -4.01 -11.65
C GLU A 14 -0.96 -2.56 -11.29
N LEU A 15 -0.03 -1.87 -10.63
CA LEU A 15 -0.18 -0.49 -10.17
C LEU A 15 0.63 0.52 -10.97
N ASP A 16 1.31 0.09 -12.05
CA ASP A 16 2.17 0.92 -12.89
C ASP A 16 3.23 1.72 -12.11
N LEU A 17 3.85 1.08 -11.12
CA LEU A 17 4.88 1.67 -10.27
C LEU A 17 6.26 1.71 -10.95
N GLY A 18 6.38 1.23 -12.19
CA GLY A 18 7.65 1.13 -12.90
C GLY A 18 8.38 -0.20 -12.69
N LYS A 19 9.66 -0.26 -13.05
CA LYS A 19 10.51 -1.44 -12.93
C LYS A 19 10.96 -1.62 -11.47
N TYR A 20 10.70 -2.79 -10.92
CA TYR A 20 11.18 -3.21 -9.59
C TYR A 20 12.70 -3.07 -9.49
N GLN A 21 13.18 -2.49 -8.38
CA GLN A 21 14.61 -2.43 -8.05
C GLN A 21 14.94 -3.16 -6.74
N ASN A 22 14.23 -2.84 -5.65
CA ASN A 22 14.51 -3.43 -4.34
C ASN A 22 13.29 -3.37 -3.40
N ILE A 23 13.27 -4.21 -2.37
CA ILE A 23 12.29 -4.16 -1.28
C ILE A 23 12.94 -4.40 0.09
N LYS A 24 12.69 -3.49 1.04
CA LYS A 24 13.26 -3.53 2.40
C LYS A 24 12.16 -3.53 3.47
N LEU A 25 12.30 -4.37 4.50
CA LEU A 25 11.38 -4.38 5.64
C LEU A 25 11.52 -3.08 6.45
N ILE A 26 10.39 -2.50 6.82
CA ILE A 26 10.30 -1.41 7.80
C ILE A 26 9.95 -2.05 9.15
N LYS A 27 10.88 -1.97 10.12
CA LYS A 27 10.74 -2.58 11.45
C LYS A 27 9.74 -1.79 12.32
N GLY A 28 9.22 -2.42 13.36
CA GLY A 28 8.39 -1.77 14.40
C GLY A 28 6.87 -1.94 14.27
N GLY A 29 6.37 -2.56 13.19
CA GLY A 29 4.94 -2.86 13.06
C GLY A 29 4.52 -4.11 13.85
N LEU A 30 3.52 -3.98 14.73
CA LEU A 30 2.97 -5.11 15.50
C LEU A 30 1.92 -5.92 14.72
N VAL A 31 1.02 -5.24 14.01
CA VAL A 31 -0.15 -5.87 13.35
C VAL A 31 0.06 -6.09 11.85
N ASN A 32 0.76 -5.16 11.19
CA ASN A 32 0.98 -5.17 9.75
C ASN A 32 2.48 -5.22 9.45
N PHE A 33 2.83 -5.90 8.35
CA PHE A 33 4.20 -5.89 7.85
C PHE A 33 4.33 -4.78 6.79
N ASN A 34 5.18 -3.80 7.04
CA ASN A 34 5.40 -2.67 6.12
C ASN A 34 6.75 -2.83 5.43
N PHE A 35 6.82 -2.52 4.15
CA PHE A 35 8.02 -2.62 3.32
C PHE A 35 8.19 -1.37 2.48
N LEU A 36 9.43 -0.90 2.35
CA LEU A 36 9.81 0.11 1.39
C LEU A 36 10.13 -0.58 0.06
N LEU A 37 9.32 -0.30 -0.96
CA LEU A 37 9.53 -0.72 -2.34
C LEU A 37 10.23 0.41 -3.11
N LYS A 38 11.36 0.10 -3.73
CA LYS A 38 12.06 0.99 -4.66
C LYS A 38 11.84 0.55 -6.10
N THR A 39 11.57 1.52 -6.95
CA THR A 39 11.36 1.35 -8.39
C THR A 39 12.06 2.48 -9.15
N ASN A 40 12.12 2.37 -10.47
CA ASN A 40 12.61 3.48 -11.30
C ASN A 40 11.67 4.70 -11.37
N LYS A 41 10.39 4.60 -10.96
CA LYS A 41 9.45 5.73 -10.89
C LYS A 41 9.36 6.37 -9.49
N GLY A 42 10.03 5.78 -8.49
CA GLY A 42 10.06 6.31 -7.13
C GLY A 42 9.95 5.25 -6.04
N GLU A 43 9.69 5.73 -4.82
CA GLU A 43 9.59 4.91 -3.61
C GLU A 43 8.14 4.80 -3.13
N PHE A 44 7.76 3.59 -2.75
CA PHE A 44 6.41 3.23 -2.32
C PHE A 44 6.46 2.45 -1.02
N ILE A 45 5.38 2.49 -0.25
CA ILE A 45 5.18 1.63 0.90
C ILE A 45 4.23 0.51 0.51
N ILE A 46 4.66 -0.72 0.74
CA ILE A 46 3.79 -1.90 0.70
C ILE A 46 3.44 -2.28 2.14
N ARG A 47 2.16 -2.28 2.46
CA ARG A 47 1.62 -2.81 3.71
C ARG A 47 0.92 -4.13 3.45
N ILE A 48 1.42 -5.21 4.06
CA ILE A 48 0.70 -6.49 4.12
C ILE A 48 -0.16 -6.50 5.38
N LEU A 49 -1.47 -6.67 5.19
CA LEU A 49 -2.42 -6.79 6.29
C LEU A 49 -2.28 -8.17 6.95
N GLY A 50 -1.84 -8.18 8.21
CA GLY A 50 -1.45 -9.42 8.91
C GLY A 50 -2.62 -10.31 9.36
N GLN A 51 -3.80 -9.73 9.58
CA GLN A 51 -4.98 -10.49 10.01
C GLN A 51 -5.93 -10.73 8.85
N LYS A 52 -6.69 -11.83 8.92
CA LYS A 52 -7.80 -12.14 8.00
C LYS A 52 -8.73 -10.95 7.86
N ILE A 53 -9.21 -10.72 6.64
CA ILE A 53 -10.18 -9.67 6.34
C ILE A 53 -11.57 -10.27 6.51
N THR A 54 -12.15 -10.03 7.69
CA THR A 54 -13.55 -10.32 7.98
C THR A 54 -14.45 -9.21 7.42
N PRO A 55 -15.77 -9.43 7.26
CA PRO A 55 -16.68 -8.39 6.78
C PRO A 55 -16.63 -7.09 7.60
N PRO A 56 -16.59 -7.11 8.95
CA PRO A 56 -16.42 -5.88 9.74
C PRO A 56 -15.12 -5.14 9.45
N LYS A 57 -14.02 -5.89 9.28
CA LYS A 57 -12.71 -5.31 8.95
C LYS A 57 -12.70 -4.72 7.54
N GLN A 58 -13.33 -5.38 6.57
CA GLN A 58 -13.48 -4.84 5.22
C GLN A 58 -14.27 -3.52 5.23
N LYS A 59 -15.37 -3.45 6.00
CA LYS A 59 -16.16 -2.22 6.15
C LYS A 59 -15.32 -1.08 6.73
N ARG A 60 -14.56 -1.34 7.80
CA ARG A 60 -13.65 -0.36 8.39
C ARG A 60 -12.57 0.11 7.41
N LEU A 61 -11.93 -0.81 6.69
CA LEU A 61 -10.92 -0.46 5.68
C LEU A 61 -11.51 0.40 4.57
N ASN A 62 -12.71 0.08 4.10
CA ASN A 62 -13.39 0.90 3.10
C ASN A 62 -13.62 2.32 3.62
N TYR A 63 -14.10 2.46 4.86
CA TYR A 63 -14.28 3.78 5.49
C TYR A 63 -12.95 4.55 5.62
N GLU A 64 -11.87 3.90 6.07
CA GLU A 64 -10.54 4.52 6.12
C GLU A 64 -10.08 5.01 4.74
N PHE A 65 -10.35 4.24 3.70
CA PHE A 65 -10.03 4.63 2.33
C PHE A 65 -10.90 5.78 1.82
N ASP A 66 -12.20 5.75 2.10
CA ASP A 66 -13.13 6.80 1.71
C ASP A 66 -12.78 8.13 2.39
N LEU A 67 -12.36 8.09 3.66
CA LEU A 67 -11.86 9.24 4.39
C LEU A 67 -10.61 9.83 3.72
N MET A 68 -9.61 9.01 3.37
CA MET A 68 -8.42 9.51 2.69
C MET A 68 -8.74 10.12 1.32
N GLU A 69 -9.66 9.52 0.56
CA GLU A 69 -10.12 10.09 -0.70
C GLU A 69 -10.86 11.41 -0.52
N PHE A 70 -11.68 11.52 0.53
CA PHE A 70 -12.33 12.78 0.89
C PHE A 70 -11.29 13.85 1.21
N LEU A 71 -10.27 13.54 2.02
CA LEU A 71 -9.21 14.49 2.38
C LEU A 71 -8.41 14.93 1.15
N ASP A 72 -8.03 14.00 0.27
CA ASP A 72 -7.31 14.29 -0.97
C ASP A 72 -8.11 15.21 -1.90
N LYS A 73 -9.39 14.87 -2.14
CA LYS A 73 -10.30 15.68 -2.97
C LYS A 73 -10.53 17.09 -2.44
N ASN A 74 -10.56 17.24 -1.12
CA ASN A 74 -10.72 18.54 -0.46
C ASN A 74 -9.39 19.27 -0.23
N LYS A 75 -8.30 18.84 -0.88
CA LYS A 75 -6.98 19.49 -0.82
C LYS A 75 -6.47 19.65 0.61
N PHE A 76 -6.65 18.62 1.44
CA PHE A 76 -6.10 18.60 2.80
C PHE A 76 -4.61 19.00 2.77
N PRO A 77 -4.14 19.91 3.65
CA PRO A 77 -2.84 20.57 3.49
C PRO A 77 -1.63 19.66 3.71
N TYR A 78 -1.84 18.43 4.20
CA TYR A 78 -0.78 17.47 4.44
C TYR A 78 -0.85 16.27 3.50
N LEU A 79 0.32 15.71 3.19
CA LEU A 79 0.39 14.46 2.45
C LEU A 79 -0.18 13.31 3.29
N ILE A 80 -0.99 12.47 2.65
CA ILE A 80 -1.66 11.32 3.28
C ILE A 80 -1.27 10.01 2.58
N PRO A 81 -1.33 8.86 3.26
CA PRO A 81 -0.98 7.56 2.68
C PRO A 81 -2.08 7.00 1.76
N LEU A 82 -2.47 7.79 0.74
CA LEU A 82 -3.56 7.48 -0.18
C LEU A 82 -3.27 6.17 -0.94
N PRO A 83 -4.19 5.18 -0.90
CA PRO A 83 -4.00 3.92 -1.59
C PRO A 83 -3.90 4.11 -3.12
N ILE A 84 -2.89 3.51 -3.73
CA ILE A 84 -2.78 3.45 -5.18
C ILE A 84 -3.78 2.41 -5.70
N LYS A 85 -4.69 2.89 -6.55
CA LYS A 85 -5.72 2.07 -7.20
C LYS A 85 -5.13 1.34 -8.40
N ALA A 86 -5.53 0.08 -8.59
CA ALA A 86 -5.19 -0.64 -9.82
C ALA A 86 -5.95 -0.04 -11.01
N LYS A 87 -5.27 0.16 -12.14
CA LYS A 87 -5.82 0.83 -13.34
C LYS A 87 -7.18 0.26 -13.77
N ASN A 88 -7.30 -1.06 -13.80
CA ASN A 88 -8.46 -1.72 -14.41
C ASN A 88 -9.64 -1.94 -13.44
N THR A 89 -9.37 -2.05 -12.14
CA THR A 89 -10.39 -2.50 -11.18
C THR A 89 -10.82 -1.43 -10.20
N LYS A 90 -10.09 -0.30 -10.15
CA LYS A 90 -10.21 0.74 -9.10
C LYS A 90 -10.08 0.19 -7.66
N LYS A 91 -9.65 -1.07 -7.49
CA LYS A 91 -9.45 -1.69 -6.18
C LYS A 91 -8.30 -0.99 -5.45
N ARG A 92 -8.51 -0.77 -4.16
CA ARG A 92 -7.57 -0.11 -3.24
C ARG A 92 -6.70 -1.10 -2.47
N LEU A 93 -7.21 -2.33 -2.36
CA LEU A 93 -6.56 -3.45 -1.74
C LEU A 93 -6.33 -4.54 -2.78
N HIS A 94 -5.09 -5.02 -2.85
CA HIS A 94 -4.64 -5.96 -3.88
C HIS A 94 -4.41 -7.32 -3.27
N LYS A 95 -5.06 -8.36 -3.79
CA LYS A 95 -4.92 -9.72 -3.28
C LYS A 95 -3.99 -10.53 -4.19
N ILE A 96 -2.81 -10.90 -3.70
CA ILE A 96 -1.83 -11.72 -4.42
C ILE A 96 -1.41 -12.87 -3.50
N ASN A 97 -1.49 -14.12 -3.98
CA ASN A 97 -1.13 -15.32 -3.21
C ASN A 97 -1.72 -15.35 -1.79
N ASN A 98 -3.02 -15.04 -1.69
CA ASN A 98 -3.78 -14.96 -0.43
C ASN A 98 -3.32 -13.90 0.58
N LYS A 99 -2.43 -12.99 0.19
CA LYS A 99 -2.03 -11.82 0.99
C LYS A 99 -2.75 -10.58 0.49
N ASN A 100 -3.11 -9.70 1.42
CA ASN A 100 -3.76 -8.43 1.12
C ASN A 100 -2.75 -7.30 1.22
N PHE A 101 -2.55 -6.60 0.11
CA PHE A 101 -1.56 -5.53 -0.04
C PHE A 101 -2.27 -4.19 -0.17
N TRP A 102 -1.91 -3.26 0.70
CA TRP A 102 -2.21 -1.84 0.57
C TRP A 102 -0.91 -1.14 0.18
N VAL A 103 -0.91 -0.48 -0.96
CA VAL A 103 0.26 0.23 -1.51
C VAL A 103 -0.02 1.71 -1.61
N TYR A 104 0.93 2.55 -1.21
CA TYR A 104 0.83 4.01 -1.32
C TYR A 104 2.22 4.62 -1.56
N LYS A 105 2.27 5.87 -2.04
CA LYS A 105 3.53 6.59 -2.25
C LYS A 105 4.21 6.83 -0.91
N LYS A 106 5.53 6.66 -0.83
CA LYS A 106 6.28 6.99 0.39
C LYS A 106 6.14 8.48 0.69
N LEU A 107 5.71 8.79 1.90
CA LEU A 107 5.67 10.16 2.39
C LEU A 107 7.08 10.60 2.81
N PRO A 108 7.54 11.80 2.43
CA PRO A 108 8.79 12.35 2.91
C PRO A 108 8.69 12.67 4.41
N GLY A 109 9.84 12.67 5.09
CA GLY A 109 9.94 12.96 6.52
C GLY A 109 10.25 11.73 7.38
N LYS A 110 10.50 11.99 8.66
CA LYS A 110 10.76 10.98 9.70
C LYS A 110 10.22 11.50 11.04
N SER A 111 9.61 10.64 11.84
CA SER A 111 9.39 10.92 13.26
C SER A 111 10.69 10.67 14.03
N LYS A 112 10.94 11.45 15.09
CA LYS A 112 12.03 11.18 16.03
C LYS A 112 11.64 10.05 16.98
#